data_AF-A0A7Y1LD39-F1
#
_entry.id   AF-A0A7Y1LD39-F1
#
_cell.length_a   1.000
_cell.length_b   1.000
_cell.length_c   1.000
_cell.angle_alpha   90.00
_cell.angle_beta   90.00
_cell.angle_gamma   90.00
#
_symmetry.space_group_name_H-M   'P 1'
#
loop_
_entity.id
_entity.type
_entity.pdbx_description
1 polymer ?
#
loop_
_entity_poly.entity_id
_entity_poly.type
_entity_poly.pdbx_seq_one_letter_code
_entity_poly.pdbx_strand_id
1 'polypeptide(L)'
;MKSIQKENKDLRITVRFNKTQLDKLNTKVAEAGYKSPGPFLRDLAVNGQVKPKVTQDVVQIARELMNLASMINADRPGCELLEKVKLIAQVNLGGVQ
;
A
#
# COMPACT_ATOMS: atom_id res chain seq x y z
N MET A 1 -21.53 -24.97 -7.56
CA MET A 1 -21.22 -23.74 -6.79
C MET A 1 -20.70 -24.15 -5.43
N LYS A 2 -19.45 -23.83 -5.06
CA LYS A 2 -18.94 -24.16 -3.72
C LYS A 2 -19.67 -23.28 -2.70
N SER A 3 -20.45 -23.90 -1.84
CA SER A 3 -21.09 -23.26 -0.69
C SER A 3 -19.99 -22.72 0.22
N ILE A 4 -19.82 -21.40 0.25
CA ILE A 4 -18.99 -20.72 1.25
C ILE A 4 -19.75 -20.83 2.56
N GLN A 5 -19.48 -21.88 3.34
CA GLN A 5 -19.95 -21.94 4.72
C GLN A 5 -19.31 -20.74 5.46
N LYS A 6 -20.15 -19.85 6.00
CA LYS A 6 -19.68 -18.82 6.94
C LYS A 6 -19.22 -19.54 8.21
N GLU A 7 -17.95 -19.87 8.30
CA GLU A 7 -17.36 -20.33 9.55
C GLU A 7 -17.59 -19.26 10.63
N ASN A 8 -18.20 -19.67 11.74
CA ASN A 8 -18.53 -18.78 12.85
C ASN A 8 -17.25 -18.15 13.40
N LYS A 9 -17.22 -16.82 13.47
CA LYS A 9 -16.17 -16.03 14.14
C LYS A 9 -16.26 -16.11 15.67
N ASP A 10 -16.72 -17.24 16.22
CA ASP A 10 -16.99 -17.40 17.66
C ASP A 10 -15.73 -17.71 18.47
N LEU A 11 -14.66 -18.18 17.83
CA LEU A 11 -13.36 -18.36 18.47
C LEU A 11 -12.71 -17.00 18.75
N ARG A 12 -12.75 -16.59 20.02
CA ARG A 12 -12.05 -15.42 20.54
C ARG A 12 -10.70 -15.83 21.09
N ILE A 13 -9.64 -15.18 20.59
CA ILE A 13 -8.29 -15.31 21.11
C ILE A 13 -7.93 -14.00 21.80
N THR A 14 -7.53 -14.08 23.07
CA THR A 14 -7.06 -12.91 23.84
C THR A 14 -5.54 -12.93 23.90
N VAL A 15 -4.91 -11.90 23.34
CA VAL A 15 -3.46 -11.69 23.41
C VAL A 15 -3.18 -10.44 24.24
N ARG A 16 -2.31 -10.54 25.24
CA ARG A 16 -1.89 -9.40 26.04
C ARG A 16 -0.64 -8.76 25.44
N PHE A 17 -0.66 -7.45 25.29
CA PHE A 17 0.47 -6.65 24.86
C PHE A 17 0.87 -5.68 25.97
N ASN A 18 2.16 -5.42 26.10
CA ASN A 18 2.62 -4.22 26.79
C ASN A 18 2.47 -2.99 25.88
N LYS A 19 2.66 -1.79 26.43
CA LYS A 19 2.45 -0.53 25.71
C LYS A 19 3.28 -0.45 24.42
N THR A 20 4.57 -0.70 24.51
CA THR A 20 5.47 -0.64 23.34
C THR A 20 5.12 -1.66 22.25
N GLN A 21 4.66 -2.86 22.63
CA GLN A 21 4.19 -3.85 21.67
C GLN A 21 2.89 -3.43 21.00
N LEU A 22 1.97 -2.82 21.76
CA LEU A 22 0.71 -2.32 21.22
C LEU A 22 0.95 -1.16 20.25
N ASP A 23 1.86 -0.24 20.59
CA ASP A 23 2.23 0.88 19.71
C ASP A 23 2.83 0.36 18.40
N LYS A 24 3.78 -0.59 18.49
CA LYS A 24 4.35 -1.26 17.30
C LYS A 24 3.30 -1.96 16.44
N LEU A 25 2.32 -2.62 17.07
CA LEU A 25 1.22 -3.27 16.35
C LEU A 25 0.38 -2.23 15.61
N ASN A 26 0.00 -1.15 16.27
CA ASN A 26 -0.82 -0.09 15.70
C ASN A 26 -0.12 0.59 14.51
N THR A 27 1.19 0.85 14.62
CA THR A 27 2.00 1.38 13.50
C THR A 27 1.94 0.43 12.29
N LYS A 28 2.22 -0.86 12.48
CA LYS A 28 2.18 -1.86 11.39
C LYS A 28 0.79 -1.98 10.75
N VAL A 29 -0.25 -1.92 11.57
CA VAL A 29 -1.65 -1.95 11.11
C VAL A 29 -1.95 -0.75 10.21
N ALA A 30 -1.52 0.45 10.61
CA ALA A 30 -1.73 1.67 9.86
C ALA A 30 -0.92 1.71 8.55
N GLU A 31 0.35 1.30 8.60
CA GLU A 31 1.24 1.18 7.42
C GLU A 31 0.68 0.20 6.39
N ALA A 32 0.17 -0.95 6.85
CA ALA A 32 -0.49 -1.93 5.99
C ALA A 32 -1.90 -1.48 5.52
N GLY A 33 -2.39 -0.31 5.96
CA GLY A 33 -3.66 0.26 5.51
C GLY A 33 -4.91 -0.30 6.17
N TYR A 34 -4.77 -1.03 7.27
CA TYR A 34 -5.90 -1.57 8.02
C TYR A 34 -6.41 -0.55 9.06
N LYS A 35 -7.73 -0.51 9.27
CA LYS A 35 -8.35 0.36 10.28
C LYS A 35 -8.29 -0.21 11.69
N SER A 36 -8.02 -1.50 11.84
CA SER A 36 -7.97 -2.17 13.14
C SER A 36 -7.05 -3.40 13.11
N PRO A 37 -6.51 -3.83 14.28
CA PRO A 37 -5.61 -4.98 14.34
C PRO A 37 -6.25 -6.32 13.98
N GLY A 38 -7.55 -6.49 14.20
CA GLY A 38 -8.22 -7.79 13.98
C GLY A 38 -8.13 -8.30 12.54
N PRO A 39 -8.58 -7.54 11.53
CA PRO A 39 -8.40 -7.88 10.12
C PRO A 39 -6.92 -8.08 9.73
N PHE A 40 -6.02 -7.19 10.18
CA PHE A 40 -4.58 -7.30 9.92
C PHE A 40 -4.01 -8.63 10.42
N LEU A 41 -4.30 -9.00 11.67
CA LEU A 41 -3.81 -10.24 12.28
C LEU A 41 -4.39 -11.48 11.61
N ARG A 42 -5.68 -11.45 11.23
CA ARG A 42 -6.31 -12.56 10.50
C ARG A 42 -5.67 -12.76 9.13
N ASP A 43 -5.50 -11.69 8.36
CA ASP A 43 -4.91 -11.78 7.03
C ASP A 43 -3.45 -12.25 7.10
N LEU A 44 -2.69 -11.76 8.09
CA LEU A 44 -1.33 -12.21 8.36
C LEU A 44 -1.28 -13.70 8.75
N ALA A 45 -2.17 -14.16 9.62
CA ALA A 45 -2.20 -15.54 10.09
C ALA A 45 -2.61 -16.52 8.98
N VAL A 46 -3.55 -16.14 8.12
CA VAL A 46 -4.04 -16.99 7.01
C VAL A 46 -3.05 -17.03 5.85
N ASN A 47 -2.49 -15.88 5.47
CA ASN A 47 -1.71 -15.76 4.23
C ASN A 47 -0.20 -15.68 4.45
N GLY A 48 0.27 -15.59 5.70
CA GLY A 48 1.68 -15.38 6.06
C GLY A 48 2.20 -13.95 5.78
N GLN A 49 1.43 -13.14 5.07
CA GLN A 49 1.74 -11.78 4.67
C GLN A 49 0.47 -10.93 4.59
N VAL A 50 0.61 -9.62 4.78
CA VAL A 50 -0.47 -8.65 4.55
C VAL A 50 -0.28 -7.98 3.20
N LYS A 51 -1.37 -7.77 2.46
CA LYS A 51 -1.30 -7.03 1.20
C LYS A 51 -0.80 -5.61 1.47
N PRO A 52 0.20 -5.12 0.72
CA PRO A 52 0.70 -3.76 0.90
C PRO A 52 -0.39 -2.74 0.54
N LYS A 53 -0.48 -1.67 1.31
CA LYS A 53 -1.37 -0.56 1.02
C LYS A 53 -0.87 0.15 -0.25
N VAL A 54 -1.69 0.15 -1.28
CA VAL A 54 -1.44 1.01 -2.45
C VAL A 54 -1.95 2.41 -2.10
N THR A 55 -1.03 3.35 -1.89
CA THR A 55 -1.38 4.76 -1.64
C THR A 55 -1.69 5.48 -2.94
N GLN A 56 -2.39 6.61 -2.85
CA GLN A 56 -2.70 7.44 -4.02
C GLN A 56 -1.42 7.92 -4.72
N ASP A 57 -0.37 8.24 -3.97
CA ASP A 57 0.93 8.64 -4.50
C ASP A 57 1.56 7.54 -5.36
N VAL A 58 1.50 6.28 -4.91
CA VAL A 58 2.00 5.13 -5.69
C VAL A 58 1.25 5.00 -7.01
N VAL A 59 -0.07 5.20 -7.01
CA VAL A 59 -0.87 5.17 -8.24
C VAL A 59 -0.51 6.34 -9.17
N GLN A 60 -0.30 7.53 -8.61
CA GLN A 60 0.08 8.72 -9.37
C GLN A 60 1.47 8.55 -10.00
N ILE A 61 2.45 8.05 -9.24
CA ILE A 61 3.79 7.72 -9.75
C ILE A 61 3.71 6.70 -10.89
N ALA A 62 2.93 5.63 -10.71
CA ALA A 62 2.76 4.63 -11.76
C ALA A 62 2.18 5.23 -13.04
N ARG A 63 1.19 6.12 -12.93
CA ARG A 63 0.61 6.84 -14.07
C ARG A 63 1.64 7.73 -14.77
N GLU A 64 2.45 8.46 -14.00
CA GLU A 64 3.46 9.33 -14.58
C GLU A 64 4.62 8.57 -15.24
N LEU A 65 4.99 7.42 -14.69
CA LEU A 65 5.94 6.51 -15.34
C LEU A 65 5.41 5.95 -16.66
N MET A 66 4.12 5.61 -16.72
CA MET A 66 3.48 5.20 -17.99
C MET A 66 3.50 6.33 -19.02
N ASN A 67 3.21 7.57 -18.60
CA ASN A 67 3.30 8.73 -19.47
C ASN A 67 4.73 8.95 -20.00
N LEU A 68 5.73 8.84 -19.13
CA LEU A 68 7.14 8.94 -19.51
C LEU A 68 7.51 7.86 -20.54
N ALA A 69 7.13 6.61 -20.31
CA ALA A 69 7.35 5.53 -21.26
C ALA A 69 6.69 5.82 -22.63
N SER A 70 5.47 6.36 -22.63
CA SER A 70 4.80 6.80 -23.85
C SER A 70 5.54 7.93 -24.56
N MET A 71 6.13 8.88 -23.83
CA MET A 71 6.92 9.97 -24.42
C MET A 71 8.22 9.46 -25.04
N ILE A 72 8.89 8.50 -24.39
CA ILE A 72 10.08 7.83 -24.92
C ILE A 72 9.71 7.10 -26.22
N ASN A 73 8.62 6.34 -26.23
CA ASN A 73 8.17 5.62 -27.43
C ASN A 73 7.74 6.54 -28.58
N ALA A 74 7.45 7.81 -28.29
CA ALA A 74 7.12 8.83 -29.28
C ALA A 74 8.34 9.68 -29.70
N ASP A 75 9.56 9.26 -29.34
CA ASP A 75 10.83 9.95 -29.61
C ASP A 75 10.82 11.42 -29.20
N ARG A 76 10.14 11.74 -28.09
CA ARG A 76 10.12 13.10 -27.55
C ARG A 76 11.53 13.57 -27.15
N PRO A 77 11.83 14.87 -27.30
CA PRO A 77 13.16 15.39 -27.02
C PRO A 77 13.54 15.20 -25.54
N GLY A 78 14.83 14.94 -25.31
CA GLY A 78 15.35 14.62 -23.98
C GLY A 78 15.09 15.68 -22.92
N CYS A 79 14.97 16.96 -23.30
CA CYS A 79 14.59 18.03 -22.38
C CYS A 79 13.19 17.82 -21.78
N GLU A 80 12.21 17.40 -22.59
CA GLU A 80 10.84 17.11 -22.11
C GLU A 80 10.80 15.87 -21.22
N LEU A 81 11.59 14.85 -21.55
CA LEU A 81 11.71 13.63 -20.73
C LEU A 81 12.33 13.97 -19.36
N LEU A 82 13.36 14.81 -19.33
CA LEU A 82 14.01 15.27 -18.10
C LEU A 82 13.05 16.05 -17.20
N GLU A 83 12.25 16.97 -17.75
CA GLU A 83 11.23 17.68 -16.98
C GLU A 83 10.18 16.73 -16.40
N LYS A 84 9.79 15.71 -17.18
CA LYS A 84 8.86 14.69 -16.69
C LYS A 84 9.44 13.86 -15.54
N VAL A 85 10.72 13.48 -15.62
CA VAL A 85 11.41 12.77 -14.53
C VAL A 85 11.50 13.62 -13.27
N LYS A 86 11.78 14.93 -13.40
CA LYS A 86 11.80 15.86 -12.25
C LYS A 86 10.45 15.92 -11.55
N LEU A 87 9.36 16.00 -12.31
CA LEU A 87 7.99 15.99 -11.77
C LEU A 87 7.71 14.70 -11.00
N ILE A 88 8.08 13.53 -11.54
CA ILE A 88 7.92 12.24 -10.87
C ILE A 88 8.70 12.20 -9.54
N ALA A 89 9.92 12.73 -9.54
CA ALA A 89 10.74 12.81 -8.34
C ALA A 89 10.11 13.71 -7.25
N GLN A 90 9.50 14.84 -7.65
CA GLN A 90 8.78 15.73 -6.72
C GLN A 90 7.58 15.03 -6.07
N VAL A 91 6.76 14.33 -6.87
CA VAL A 91 5.61 13.55 -6.38
C VAL A 91 6.05 12.46 -5.41
N ASN A 92 7.15 11.76 -5.71
CA ASN A 92 7.68 10.71 -4.84
C ASN A 92 8.22 11.22 -3.50
N LEU A 93 8.64 12.48 -3.43
CA LEU A 93 9.07 13.12 -2.17
C LEU A 93 7.90 13.65 -1.34
N GLY A 94 6.65 13.40 -1.73
CA GLY A 94 5.45 13.93 -1.07
C GLY A 94 5.16 15.39 -1.41
N GLY A 95 5.82 15.93 -2.44
CA GLY A 95 5.57 17.26 -2.98
C GLY A 95 4.42 17.24 -3.98
N VAL A 96 3.19 17.10 -3.48
CA VAL A 96 1.99 17.44 -4.26
C VAL A 96 1.24 18.50 -3.44
N GLN A 97 1.30 19.75 -3.91
CA GLN A 97 0.31 20.78 -3.58
C GLN A 97 -0.86 20.64 -4.56
#